data_AF-A0A091DDB4-F1
#
_entry.id   AF-A0A091DDB4-F1
#
_cell.length_a   1.000
_cell.length_b   1.000
_cell.length_c   1.000
_cell.angle_alpha   90.00
_cell.angle_beta   90.00
_cell.angle_gamma   90.00
#
_symmetry.space_group_name_H-M   'P 1'
#
loop_
_entity.id
_entity.type
_entity.pdbx_description
1 polymer ?
#
loop_
_entity_poly.entity_id
_entity_poly.type
_entity_poly.pdbx_seq_one_letter_code
_entity_poly.pdbx_strand_id
1 'polypeptide(L)'
;MVQQHVALLLLLRAMRVATEEMEPMPVYTEINKTQLRTPGYSLSSSLCAKKYDGIKGTWLCCPAAENERTYDKSLSCRPGKGRNSEVKWQKVLYKQQPFPDNYVDQRFLEELRKNIYARKYQYWAVVFESSVVIQQLCSVCVFVVIWWYMDEGLLAPHWLLGTGLASSLIGYVLFDLIDGGQGRKKSGRTRWADLKSALVFITFTYGFSPVLKTLTESVSTDTIYAMSVFMLLGHLIFFDYGANAAIVSSTLSLNMAIFASVCLASRLPRSLHAFIMVTFAIQIFALWPMLQKKLKACTPRSYVGVTLIFAVAAFGGLLSISTVGAVLFALLLFSISCLCPFYLIRLQLFKENIHGPWDEAEIKEDLSRFLS
;
A
#
# COMPACT_ATOMS: atom_id res chain seq x y z
N MET A 1 -17.64 33.61 0.83
CA MET A 1 -16.55 33.00 1.62
C MET A 1 -17.03 31.91 2.59
N VAL A 2 -18.16 32.07 3.28
CA VAL A 2 -18.72 31.04 4.20
C VAL A 2 -19.30 29.82 3.45
N GLN A 3 -19.80 29.98 2.22
CA GLN A 3 -20.35 28.89 1.39
C GLN A 3 -19.30 27.86 0.92
N GLN A 4 -18.05 28.28 0.71
CA GLN A 4 -16.95 27.43 0.24
C GLN A 4 -16.41 26.53 1.36
N HIS A 5 -16.43 27.01 2.61
CA HIS A 5 -16.04 26.21 3.77
C HIS A 5 -17.06 25.11 4.08
N VAL A 6 -18.36 25.36 3.90
CA VAL A 6 -19.40 24.34 4.14
C VAL A 6 -19.37 23.24 3.07
N ALA A 7 -19.12 23.58 1.80
CA ALA A 7 -18.96 22.60 0.73
C ALA A 7 -17.71 21.72 0.91
N LEU A 8 -16.59 22.30 1.33
CA LEU A 8 -15.36 21.57 1.66
C LEU A 8 -15.54 20.71 2.92
N LEU A 9 -16.26 21.18 3.95
CA LEU A 9 -16.60 20.42 5.16
C LEU A 9 -17.58 19.27 4.88
N LEU A 10 -18.51 19.42 3.93
CA LEU A 10 -19.43 18.36 3.52
C LEU A 10 -18.75 17.32 2.62
N LEU A 11 -17.85 17.73 1.72
CA LEU A 11 -16.98 16.81 0.97
C LEU A 11 -16.00 16.08 1.88
N LEU A 12 -15.40 16.76 2.86
CA LEU A 12 -14.56 16.14 3.87
C LEU A 12 -15.35 15.24 4.82
N ARG A 13 -16.62 15.53 5.15
CA ARG A 13 -17.49 14.61 5.88
C ARG A 13 -17.92 13.40 5.06
N ALA A 14 -18.22 13.57 3.77
CA ALA A 14 -18.55 12.47 2.87
C ALA A 14 -17.34 11.56 2.63
N MET A 15 -16.13 12.14 2.51
CA MET A 15 -14.88 11.37 2.45
C MET A 15 -14.49 10.78 3.81
N ARG A 16 -14.81 11.44 4.94
CA ARG A 16 -14.59 10.90 6.29
C ARG A 16 -15.49 9.70 6.58
N VAL A 17 -16.75 9.74 6.18
CA VAL A 17 -17.67 8.59 6.28
C VAL A 17 -17.21 7.43 5.38
N ALA A 18 -16.55 7.72 4.25
CA ALA A 18 -15.93 6.70 3.40
C ALA A 18 -14.57 6.19 3.92
N THR A 19 -13.91 6.90 4.85
CA THR A 19 -12.61 6.52 5.43
C THR A 19 -12.72 5.94 6.85
N GLU A 20 -13.79 6.23 7.59
CA GLU A 20 -14.09 5.61 8.90
C GLU A 20 -14.56 4.14 8.78
N GLU A 21 -14.94 3.65 7.58
CA GLU A 21 -15.14 2.22 7.34
C GLU A 21 -13.84 1.43 7.06
N MET A 22 -12.67 2.08 7.15
CA MET A 22 -11.37 1.53 6.73
C MET A 22 -10.34 1.45 7.87
N GLU A 23 -10.77 1.27 9.12
CA GLU A 23 -9.88 0.74 10.16
C GLU A 23 -9.68 -0.77 9.99
N PRO A 24 -8.43 -1.27 9.90
CA PRO A 24 -8.18 -2.70 9.96
C PRO A 24 -8.26 -3.19 11.41
N MET A 25 -9.36 -3.88 11.77
CA MET A 25 -9.38 -4.74 12.96
C MET A 25 -8.39 -5.93 12.76
N PRO A 26 -7.66 -6.32 13.82
CA PRO A 26 -6.58 -7.30 13.74
C PRO A 26 -7.09 -8.68 13.32
N VAL A 27 -6.41 -9.26 12.34
CA VAL A 27 -6.62 -10.64 11.88
C VAL A 27 -6.03 -11.58 12.94
N TYR A 28 -6.88 -12.08 13.85
CA TYR A 28 -6.60 -13.29 14.59
C TYR A 28 -6.86 -14.50 13.69
N THR A 29 -5.80 -15.12 13.19
CA THR A 29 -5.87 -16.48 12.62
C THR A 29 -5.82 -17.48 13.77
N GLU A 30 -6.97 -18.02 14.16
CA GLU A 30 -7.05 -19.29 14.88
C GLU A 30 -6.50 -20.40 13.97
N ILE A 31 -5.39 -21.01 14.39
CA ILE A 31 -4.92 -22.28 13.82
C ILE A 31 -5.26 -23.37 14.83
N ASN A 32 -6.38 -24.02 14.58
CA ASN A 32 -6.79 -25.24 15.23
C ASN A 32 -5.88 -26.38 14.75
N LYS A 33 -4.99 -26.91 15.60
CA LYS A 33 -4.32 -28.20 15.38
C LYS A 33 -4.25 -29.03 16.66
N THR A 34 -5.20 -29.95 16.71
CA THR A 34 -5.16 -31.24 17.39
C THR A 34 -3.79 -31.93 17.36
N GLN A 35 -3.38 -32.40 18.53
CA GLN A 35 -2.59 -33.59 18.84
C GLN A 35 -1.46 -34.00 17.89
N LEU A 36 -0.23 -33.94 18.41
CA LEU A 36 0.74 -35.03 18.29
C LEU A 36 1.66 -35.04 19.52
N ARG A 37 1.75 -36.21 20.15
CA ARG A 37 2.30 -36.48 21.47
C ARG A 37 3.70 -37.10 21.36
N THR A 38 4.58 -36.77 22.31
CA THR A 38 5.76 -37.52 22.87
C THR A 38 7.20 -37.17 22.41
N PRO A 39 8.26 -37.53 23.17
CA PRO A 39 8.57 -37.17 24.58
C PRO A 39 10.08 -36.81 24.85
N GLY A 40 10.37 -36.25 26.04
CA GLY A 40 11.73 -36.12 26.66
C GLY A 40 12.55 -34.95 26.10
N TYR A 41 13.14 -34.03 26.87
CA TYR A 41 14.07 -34.24 27.98
C TYR A 41 13.93 -33.15 29.05
N SER A 42 14.13 -33.55 30.29
CA SER A 42 14.20 -32.75 31.51
C SER A 42 15.47 -31.89 31.58
N LEU A 43 15.37 -30.64 32.04
CA LEU A 43 16.42 -30.02 32.88
C LEU A 43 15.88 -28.81 33.67
N SER A 44 15.82 -29.05 34.99
CA SER A 44 15.70 -28.16 36.15
C SER A 44 15.78 -26.65 35.91
N SER A 45 14.65 -25.95 36.07
CA SER A 45 14.58 -24.51 36.25
C SER A 45 14.28 -24.18 37.73
N SER A 46 15.28 -23.64 38.43
CA SER A 46 15.06 -22.93 39.70
C SER A 46 14.30 -21.64 39.42
N LEU A 47 13.12 -21.53 40.03
CA LEU A 47 12.24 -20.36 39.99
C LEU A 47 12.95 -19.10 40.46
N CYS A 48 12.73 -17.99 39.75
CA CYS A 48 12.67 -16.67 40.37
C CYS A 48 11.49 -15.92 39.75
N ALA A 49 10.37 -15.91 40.47
CA ALA A 49 9.14 -15.24 40.10
C ALA A 49 9.29 -13.72 40.25
N LYS A 50 8.84 -12.96 39.25
CA LYS A 50 8.73 -11.49 39.32
C LYS A 50 7.28 -11.14 39.71
N LYS A 51 7.11 -10.62 40.93
CA LYS A 51 5.87 -10.00 41.39
C LYS A 51 5.87 -8.55 40.89
N TYR A 52 4.89 -8.18 40.07
CA TYR A 52 4.62 -6.80 39.67
C TYR A 52 3.55 -6.24 40.60
N ASP A 53 3.94 -5.28 41.45
CA ASP A 53 3.00 -4.34 42.07
C ASP A 53 3.28 -2.97 41.48
N GLY A 54 2.21 -2.30 41.07
CA GLY A 54 2.26 -1.09 40.27
C GLY A 54 2.63 0.18 41.04
N ILE A 55 2.67 1.25 40.25
CA ILE A 55 2.62 2.67 40.60
C ILE A 55 4.00 3.33 40.84
N LYS A 56 4.39 4.16 39.85
CA LYS A 56 5.47 5.17 39.81
C LYS A 56 6.92 4.65 39.80
N GLY A 57 7.43 4.37 38.59
CA GLY A 57 8.86 4.17 38.35
C GLY A 57 9.53 5.45 37.85
N THR A 58 10.12 6.22 38.76
CA THR A 58 11.09 7.28 38.46
C THR A 58 12.36 6.64 37.93
N TRP A 59 12.86 7.09 36.78
CA TRP A 59 14.19 6.70 36.29
C TRP A 59 15.26 7.32 37.20
N LEU A 60 15.83 6.53 38.11
CA LEU A 60 17.08 6.90 38.76
C LEU A 60 18.23 6.60 37.80
N CYS A 61 18.74 7.66 37.16
CA CYS A 61 20.09 7.64 36.59
C CYS A 61 21.08 7.43 37.75
N CYS A 62 21.78 6.30 37.78
CA CYS A 62 23.01 6.20 38.55
C CYS A 62 24.05 7.13 37.90
N PRO A 63 24.72 8.00 38.68
CA PRO A 63 25.70 8.93 38.13
C PRO A 63 26.93 8.17 37.63
N ALA A 64 27.45 8.61 36.49
CA ALA A 64 28.75 8.20 35.98
C ALA A 64 29.82 8.63 36.98
N ALA A 65 30.37 7.66 37.71
CA ALA A 65 31.54 7.88 38.54
C ALA A 65 32.79 7.80 37.66
N GLU A 66 33.26 8.98 37.27
CA GLU A 66 34.60 9.21 36.76
C GLU A 66 35.63 8.75 37.79
N ASN A 67 36.53 7.85 37.40
CA ASN A 67 37.69 7.51 38.19
C ASN A 67 38.80 6.97 37.27
N GLU A 68 39.68 7.87 36.85
CA GLU A 68 41.05 7.54 36.53
C GLU A 68 41.65 6.77 37.73
N ARG A 69 42.03 5.51 37.53
CA ARG A 69 42.89 4.82 38.49
C ARG A 69 43.92 3.95 37.79
N THR A 70 45.11 4.55 37.72
CA THR A 70 46.46 4.01 37.68
C THR A 70 46.55 2.51 37.98
N TYR A 71 47.14 1.76 37.05
CA TYR A 71 47.48 0.34 37.20
C TYR A 71 48.48 0.14 38.35
N ASP A 72 48.03 -0.43 39.46
CA ASP A 72 48.92 -0.92 40.51
C ASP A 72 49.26 -2.40 40.26
N LYS A 73 50.52 -2.63 39.90
CA LYS A 73 51.14 -3.95 39.81
C LYS A 73 51.48 -4.42 41.23
N SER A 74 50.61 -5.20 41.86
CA SER A 74 51.02 -6.28 42.80
C SER A 74 49.83 -6.90 43.54
N LEU A 75 49.24 -7.95 42.99
CA LEU A 75 48.61 -8.97 43.84
C LEU A 75 48.97 -10.38 43.33
N SER A 76 49.94 -10.95 44.04
CA SER A 76 50.35 -12.34 44.05
C SER A 76 49.14 -13.28 44.19
N CYS A 77 48.93 -14.14 43.18
CA CYS A 77 48.06 -15.31 43.30
C CYS A 77 48.94 -16.57 43.46
N ARG A 78 48.71 -17.32 44.53
CA ARG A 78 49.33 -18.64 44.79
C ARG A 78 49.00 -19.62 43.64
N PRO A 79 49.88 -20.60 43.33
CA PRO A 79 49.59 -21.58 42.30
C PRO A 79 48.64 -22.66 42.86
N GLY A 80 47.34 -22.39 42.77
CA GLY A 80 46.33 -23.44 42.83
C GLY A 80 46.44 -24.29 41.56
N LYS A 81 46.75 -25.57 41.71
CA LYS A 81 46.82 -26.57 40.64
C LYS A 81 45.40 -26.89 40.15
N GLY A 82 44.76 -25.94 39.48
CA GLY A 82 43.52 -26.10 38.75
C GLY A 82 43.83 -26.19 37.26
N ARG A 83 43.22 -27.14 36.55
CA ARG A 83 43.28 -27.19 35.08
C ARG A 83 43.02 -25.79 34.53
N ASN A 84 43.99 -25.22 33.81
CA ASN A 84 43.77 -24.07 32.94
C ASN A 84 42.77 -24.52 31.87
N SER A 85 41.48 -24.49 32.18
CA SER A 85 40.46 -24.36 31.14
C SER A 85 40.61 -22.93 30.63
N GLU A 86 41.20 -22.76 29.45
CA GLU A 86 41.19 -21.48 28.76
C GLU A 86 39.76 -20.92 28.79
N VAL A 87 39.58 -19.77 29.43
CA VAL A 87 38.27 -19.13 29.53
C VAL A 87 37.96 -18.60 28.15
N LYS A 88 37.16 -19.34 27.40
CA LYS A 88 36.72 -18.94 26.06
C LYS A 88 35.77 -17.75 26.17
N TRP A 89 36.00 -16.71 25.36
CA TRP A 89 35.11 -15.57 25.25
C TRP A 89 33.69 -16.02 24.86
N GLN A 90 32.68 -15.37 25.46
CA GLN A 90 31.26 -15.65 25.24
C GLN A 90 30.55 -14.37 24.83
N LYS A 91 29.69 -14.44 23.81
CA LYS A 91 28.91 -13.31 23.31
C LYS A 91 27.68 -13.02 24.19
N VAL A 92 27.93 -12.58 25.42
CA VAL A 92 26.89 -12.28 26.41
C VAL A 92 27.15 -10.90 26.97
N LEU A 93 26.31 -9.92 26.62
CA LEU A 93 26.49 -8.51 26.95
C LEU A 93 26.54 -8.25 28.47
N TYR A 94 25.77 -9.00 29.26
CA TYR A 94 25.60 -8.77 30.70
C TYR A 94 26.56 -9.56 31.60
N LYS A 95 27.39 -10.44 31.04
CA LYS A 95 28.29 -11.30 31.81
C LYS A 95 29.69 -10.68 31.84
N GLN A 96 30.20 -10.40 33.04
CA GLN A 96 31.59 -9.98 33.21
C GLN A 96 32.56 -11.11 32.80
N GLN A 97 33.55 -10.77 31.99
CA GLN A 97 34.52 -11.71 31.42
C GLN A 97 35.93 -11.08 31.44
N PRO A 98 37.00 -11.88 31.48
CA PRO A 98 38.38 -11.40 31.57
C PRO A 98 38.92 -10.94 30.19
N PHE A 99 38.11 -10.18 29.45
CA PHE A 99 38.45 -9.62 28.14
C PHE A 99 38.15 -8.12 28.16
N PRO A 100 38.94 -7.28 27.46
CA PRO A 100 38.64 -5.86 27.35
C PRO A 100 37.31 -5.63 26.61
N ASP A 101 36.64 -4.50 26.88
CA ASP A 101 35.34 -4.19 26.28
C ASP A 101 35.36 -4.14 24.74
N ASN A 102 36.51 -3.79 24.16
CA ASN A 102 36.72 -3.75 22.70
C ASN A 102 37.23 -5.09 22.12
N TYR A 103 37.19 -6.18 22.88
CA TYR A 103 37.64 -7.49 22.40
C TYR A 103 36.69 -8.04 21.33
N VAL A 104 37.27 -8.43 20.19
CA VAL A 104 36.56 -9.13 19.10
C VAL A 104 37.15 -10.53 18.96
N ASP A 105 36.29 -11.54 19.02
CA ASP A 105 36.70 -12.94 18.86
C ASP A 105 37.20 -13.23 17.43
N GLN A 106 38.17 -14.14 17.28
CA GLN A 106 38.72 -14.50 15.95
C GLN A 106 37.67 -15.10 15.02
N ARG A 107 36.63 -15.73 15.59
CA ARG A 107 35.50 -16.32 14.86
C ARG A 107 34.51 -15.30 14.32
N PHE A 108 34.65 -14.02 14.65
CA PHE A 108 33.73 -12.97 14.23
C PHE A 108 33.55 -12.92 12.71
N LEU A 109 34.64 -13.01 11.95
CA LEU A 109 34.60 -13.04 10.48
C LEU A 109 34.16 -14.40 9.93
N GLU A 110 34.27 -15.47 10.72
CA GLU A 110 33.77 -16.81 10.34
C GLU A 110 32.24 -16.87 10.41
N GLU A 111 31.63 -16.06 11.27
CA GLU A 111 30.16 -15.97 11.43
C GLU A 111 29.49 -15.11 10.35
N LEU A 112 30.26 -14.49 9.45
CA LEU A 112 29.75 -13.71 8.33
C LEU A 112 28.99 -14.60 7.35
N ARG A 113 27.73 -14.26 7.11
CA ARG A 113 26.87 -14.95 6.16
C ARG A 113 26.34 -13.95 5.15
N LYS A 114 26.41 -14.29 3.87
CA LYS A 114 25.83 -13.47 2.82
C LYS A 114 24.44 -13.99 2.46
N ASN A 115 23.49 -13.07 2.28
CA ASN A 115 22.21 -13.33 1.62
C ASN A 115 21.34 -14.43 2.26
N ILE A 116 21.35 -14.56 3.60
CA ILE A 116 20.58 -15.59 4.34
C ILE A 116 19.08 -15.55 3.98
N TYR A 117 18.50 -14.34 3.91
CA TYR A 117 17.07 -14.14 3.67
C TYR A 117 16.74 -13.71 2.24
N ALA A 118 17.58 -14.04 1.25
CA ALA A 118 17.36 -13.63 -0.13
C ALA A 118 16.18 -14.39 -0.78
N ARG A 119 15.01 -13.74 -0.82
CA ARG A 119 13.81 -14.26 -1.48
C ARG A 119 13.95 -14.19 -3.00
N LYS A 120 13.96 -15.33 -3.69
CA LYS A 120 14.02 -15.37 -5.17
C LYS A 120 12.67 -14.97 -5.77
N TYR A 121 12.66 -13.95 -6.61
CA TYR A 121 11.46 -13.56 -7.35
C TYR A 121 11.23 -14.46 -8.56
N GLN A 122 9.99 -14.92 -8.74
CA GLN A 122 9.56 -15.62 -9.96
C GLN A 122 9.12 -14.57 -10.98
N TYR A 123 9.63 -14.63 -12.22
CA TYR A 123 9.34 -13.63 -13.26
C TYR A 123 7.84 -13.38 -13.43
N TRP A 124 7.06 -14.43 -13.68
CA TRP A 124 5.63 -14.34 -13.89
C TRP A 124 4.85 -13.81 -12.69
N ALA A 125 5.34 -14.03 -11.46
CA ALA A 125 4.73 -13.45 -10.28
C ALA A 125 4.95 -11.93 -10.22
N VAL A 126 6.14 -11.44 -10.59
CA VAL A 126 6.43 -10.00 -10.64
C VAL A 126 5.65 -9.32 -11.78
N VAL A 127 5.50 -9.98 -12.92
CA VAL A 127 4.64 -9.51 -14.04
C VAL A 127 3.17 -9.43 -13.59
N PHE A 128 2.70 -10.42 -12.83
CA PHE A 128 1.35 -10.40 -12.27
C PHE A 128 1.18 -9.25 -11.27
N GLU A 129 2.17 -8.96 -10.43
CA GLU A 129 2.10 -7.82 -9.51
C GLU A 129 2.18 -6.45 -10.22
N SER A 130 2.97 -6.33 -11.29
CA SER A 130 3.06 -5.08 -12.08
C SER A 130 1.78 -4.75 -12.85
N SER A 131 0.88 -5.73 -13.04
CA SER A 131 -0.41 -5.51 -13.69
C SER A 131 -1.31 -4.50 -12.98
N VAL A 132 -1.15 -4.28 -11.67
CA VAL A 132 -1.88 -3.23 -10.93
C VAL A 132 -1.49 -1.84 -11.44
N VAL A 133 -0.22 -1.63 -11.78
CA VAL A 133 0.28 -0.38 -12.36
C VAL A 133 -0.28 -0.19 -13.76
N ILE A 134 -0.28 -1.25 -14.57
CA ILE A 134 -0.87 -1.26 -15.92
C ILE A 134 -2.33 -0.84 -15.86
N GLN A 135 -3.10 -1.36 -14.88
CA GLN A 135 -4.50 -1.00 -14.71
C GLN A 135 -4.70 0.49 -14.44
N GLN A 136 -3.91 1.10 -13.55
CA GLN A 136 -4.02 2.53 -13.27
C GLN A 136 -3.64 3.40 -14.48
N LEU A 137 -2.59 3.02 -15.22
CA LEU A 137 -2.23 3.69 -16.47
C LEU A 137 -3.35 3.59 -17.52
N CYS A 138 -3.98 2.42 -17.65
CA CYS A 138 -5.12 2.23 -18.53
C CYS A 138 -6.33 3.06 -18.09
N SER A 139 -6.59 3.17 -16.78
CA SER A 139 -7.67 4.00 -16.24
C SER A 139 -7.50 5.47 -16.60
N VAL A 140 -6.30 6.02 -16.40
CA VAL A 140 -5.97 7.40 -16.79
C VAL A 140 -6.09 7.59 -18.30
N CYS A 141 -5.56 6.65 -19.10
CA CYS A 141 -5.64 6.71 -20.56
C CYS A 141 -7.09 6.70 -21.05
N VAL A 142 -7.91 5.76 -20.60
CA VAL A 142 -9.34 5.66 -20.96
C VAL A 142 -10.09 6.92 -20.55
N PHE A 143 -9.80 7.47 -19.36
CA PHE A 143 -10.40 8.72 -18.90
C PHE A 143 -10.10 9.90 -19.85
N VAL A 144 -8.83 10.07 -20.23
CA VAL A 144 -8.41 11.14 -21.15
C VAL A 144 -8.97 10.94 -22.56
N VAL A 145 -8.98 9.69 -23.06
CA VAL A 145 -9.56 9.33 -24.36
C VAL A 145 -11.05 9.68 -24.40
N ILE A 146 -11.81 9.32 -23.37
CA ILE A 146 -13.25 9.61 -23.29
C ILE A 146 -13.49 11.12 -23.20
N TRP A 147 -12.69 11.84 -22.41
CA TRP A 147 -12.74 13.30 -22.37
C TRP A 147 -12.53 13.91 -23.77
N TRP A 148 -11.50 13.47 -24.48
CA TRP A 148 -11.19 13.93 -25.85
C TRP A 148 -12.36 13.67 -26.81
N TYR A 149 -12.93 12.47 -26.78
CA TYR A 149 -14.09 12.11 -27.59
C TYR A 149 -15.33 12.98 -27.30
N MET A 150 -15.48 13.44 -26.06
CA MET A 150 -16.57 14.33 -25.68
C MET A 150 -16.31 15.79 -26.05
N ASP A 151 -15.05 16.21 -26.10
CA ASP A 151 -14.63 17.56 -26.51
C ASP A 151 -14.82 17.76 -28.03
N GLU A 152 -14.39 16.78 -28.83
CA GLU A 152 -14.60 16.72 -30.28
C GLU A 152 -16.07 16.48 -30.69
N GLY A 153 -16.97 16.23 -29.73
CA GLY A 153 -18.39 16.00 -29.98
C GLY A 153 -18.73 14.67 -30.68
N LEU A 154 -17.75 13.77 -30.83
CA LEU A 154 -17.91 12.44 -31.43
C LEU A 154 -18.70 11.49 -30.51
N LEU A 155 -18.62 11.68 -29.19
CA LEU A 155 -19.35 10.89 -28.22
C LEU A 155 -20.47 11.71 -27.58
N ALA A 156 -21.72 11.34 -27.89
CA ALA A 156 -22.85 12.02 -27.28
C ALA A 156 -22.97 11.64 -25.79
N PRO A 157 -23.22 12.60 -24.87
CA PRO A 157 -23.15 12.35 -23.43
C PRO A 157 -24.14 11.28 -22.93
N HIS A 158 -25.32 11.16 -23.56
CA HIS A 158 -26.33 10.19 -23.17
C HIS A 158 -25.87 8.74 -23.35
N TRP A 159 -25.02 8.45 -24.35
CA TRP A 159 -24.44 7.12 -24.52
C TRP A 159 -23.51 6.77 -23.37
N LEU A 160 -22.66 7.72 -22.96
CA LEU A 160 -21.75 7.53 -21.84
C LEU A 160 -22.49 7.41 -20.50
N LEU A 161 -23.60 8.15 -20.33
CA LEU A 161 -24.46 8.00 -19.16
C LEU A 161 -25.11 6.60 -19.13
N GLY A 162 -25.66 6.13 -20.25
CA GLY A 162 -26.29 4.82 -20.34
C GLY A 162 -25.30 3.68 -20.08
N THR A 163 -24.12 3.72 -20.73
CA THR A 163 -23.07 2.72 -20.52
C THR A 163 -22.46 2.82 -19.12
N GLY A 164 -22.31 4.01 -18.56
CA GLY A 164 -21.85 4.25 -17.18
C GLY A 164 -22.79 3.67 -16.13
N LEU A 165 -24.11 3.87 -16.29
CA LEU A 165 -25.12 3.28 -15.41
C LEU A 165 -25.15 1.75 -15.53
N ALA A 166 -25.12 1.23 -16.76
CA ALA A 166 -25.08 -0.22 -17.00
C ALA A 166 -23.83 -0.86 -16.39
N SER A 167 -22.65 -0.27 -16.60
CA SER A 167 -21.39 -0.77 -16.04
C SER A 167 -21.33 -0.61 -14.51
N SER A 168 -21.94 0.42 -13.93
CA SER A 168 -22.07 0.55 -12.46
C SER A 168 -22.97 -0.53 -11.87
N LEU A 169 -24.09 -0.84 -12.53
CA LEU A 169 -24.98 -1.92 -12.11
C LEU A 169 -24.30 -3.29 -12.22
N ILE A 170 -23.65 -3.57 -13.37
CA ILE A 170 -22.87 -4.81 -13.58
C ILE A 170 -21.76 -4.91 -12.54
N GLY A 171 -21.03 -3.82 -12.30
CA GLY A 171 -19.97 -3.75 -11.29
C GLY A 171 -20.49 -4.02 -9.88
N TYR A 172 -21.64 -3.47 -9.50
CA TYR A 172 -22.28 -3.72 -8.21
C TYR A 172 -22.70 -5.18 -8.04
N VAL A 173 -23.33 -5.77 -9.06
CA VAL A 173 -23.71 -7.19 -9.05
C VAL A 173 -22.47 -8.07 -8.96
N LEU A 174 -21.45 -7.79 -9.77
CA LEU A 174 -20.20 -8.54 -9.75
C LEU A 174 -19.49 -8.43 -8.39
N PHE A 175 -19.51 -7.25 -7.78
CA PHE A 175 -18.97 -7.04 -6.43
C PHE A 175 -19.71 -7.85 -5.37
N ASP A 176 -21.06 -7.82 -5.37
CA ASP A 176 -21.89 -8.60 -4.41
C ASP A 176 -21.71 -10.12 -4.61
N LEU A 177 -21.57 -10.58 -5.87
CA LEU A 177 -21.30 -11.98 -6.21
C LEU A 177 -19.91 -12.44 -5.76
N ILE A 178 -18.86 -11.65 -6.01
CA ILE A 178 -17.48 -11.99 -5.61
C ILE A 178 -17.36 -12.02 -4.09
N ASP A 179 -17.98 -11.06 -3.40
CA ASP A 179 -17.91 -10.94 -1.94
C ASP A 179 -18.85 -11.93 -1.23
N GLY A 180 -19.73 -12.62 -1.97
CA GLY A 180 -20.70 -13.59 -1.44
C GLY A 180 -21.65 -12.97 -0.40
N GLY A 181 -21.88 -11.66 -0.47
CA GLY A 181 -22.61 -10.88 0.52
C GLY A 181 -21.96 -10.78 1.90
N GLN A 182 -20.69 -11.15 2.07
CA GLN A 182 -19.99 -11.10 3.37
C GLN A 182 -19.77 -9.66 3.87
N GLY A 183 -19.35 -8.75 3.00
CA GLY A 183 -19.17 -7.34 3.31
C GLY A 183 -20.48 -6.66 3.69
N ARG A 184 -21.59 -7.04 3.03
CA ARG A 184 -22.93 -6.56 3.39
C ARG A 184 -23.39 -7.06 4.75
N LYS A 185 -23.10 -8.31 5.10
CA LYS A 185 -23.38 -8.86 6.44
C LYS A 185 -22.59 -8.15 7.54
N LYS A 186 -21.34 -7.76 7.26
CA LYS A 186 -20.49 -7.00 8.19
C LYS A 186 -20.92 -5.54 8.36
N SER A 187 -21.22 -4.85 7.26
CA SER A 187 -21.62 -3.43 7.28
C SER A 187 -23.09 -3.23 7.72
N GLY A 188 -23.94 -4.27 7.64
CA GLY A 188 -25.36 -4.17 8.01
C GLY A 188 -26.20 -3.29 7.07
N ARG A 189 -25.60 -2.82 5.99
CA ARG A 189 -26.17 -1.84 5.05
C ARG A 189 -27.13 -2.52 4.07
N THR A 190 -28.26 -1.87 3.80
CA THR A 190 -29.28 -2.40 2.87
C THR A 190 -29.03 -1.90 1.45
N ARG A 191 -29.47 -2.67 0.44
CA ARG A 191 -29.42 -2.26 -0.98
C ARG A 191 -30.11 -0.92 -1.23
N TRP A 192 -31.13 -0.61 -0.42
CA TRP A 192 -31.86 0.66 -0.50
C TRP A 192 -31.01 1.83 0.00
N ALA A 193 -30.17 1.62 1.02
CA ALA A 193 -29.24 2.63 1.48
C ALA A 193 -28.15 2.93 0.43
N ASP A 194 -27.66 1.90 -0.29
CA ASP A 194 -26.74 2.08 -1.41
C ASP A 194 -27.37 2.87 -2.56
N LEU A 195 -28.60 2.51 -2.94
CA LEU A 195 -29.35 3.24 -3.96
C LEU A 195 -29.61 4.69 -3.54
N LYS A 196 -29.98 4.92 -2.27
CA LYS A 196 -30.16 6.27 -1.71
C LYS A 196 -28.86 7.07 -1.79
N SER A 197 -27.73 6.50 -1.39
CA SER A 197 -26.42 7.15 -1.50
C SER A 197 -26.06 7.48 -2.94
N ALA A 198 -26.30 6.56 -3.88
CA ALA A 198 -26.07 6.77 -5.30
C ALA A 198 -26.96 7.89 -5.87
N LEU A 199 -28.24 7.92 -5.50
CA LEU A 199 -29.17 8.97 -5.92
C LEU A 199 -28.77 10.35 -5.37
N VAL A 200 -28.38 10.41 -4.10
CA VAL A 200 -27.88 11.64 -3.48
C VAL A 200 -26.64 12.12 -4.23
N PHE A 201 -25.70 11.21 -4.51
CA PHE A 201 -24.48 11.52 -5.25
C PHE A 201 -24.80 12.07 -6.65
N ILE A 202 -25.63 11.38 -7.43
CA ILE A 202 -26.05 11.81 -8.78
C ILE A 202 -26.71 13.19 -8.75
N THR A 203 -27.67 13.39 -7.85
CA THR A 203 -28.42 14.65 -7.73
C THR A 203 -27.50 15.81 -7.35
N PHE A 204 -26.58 15.57 -6.42
CA PHE A 204 -25.60 16.56 -6.00
C PHE A 204 -24.65 16.91 -7.14
N THR A 205 -23.99 15.92 -7.76
CA THR A 205 -23.06 16.18 -8.87
C THR A 205 -23.75 16.89 -10.03
N TYR A 206 -25.02 16.57 -10.31
CA TYR A 206 -25.80 17.28 -11.33
C TYR A 206 -26.05 18.75 -10.94
N GLY A 207 -26.47 19.00 -9.70
CA GLY A 207 -26.69 20.37 -9.20
C GLY A 207 -25.42 21.22 -9.15
N PHE A 208 -24.26 20.60 -8.90
CA PHE A 208 -22.96 21.29 -8.88
C PHE A 208 -22.33 21.48 -10.25
N SER A 209 -22.79 20.77 -11.28
CA SER A 209 -22.19 20.85 -12.63
C SER A 209 -22.08 22.28 -13.19
N PRO A 210 -23.10 23.16 -13.10
CA PRO A 210 -22.96 24.55 -13.55
C PRO A 210 -21.88 25.32 -12.78
N VAL A 211 -21.75 25.06 -11.48
CA VAL A 211 -20.73 25.69 -10.61
C VAL A 211 -19.33 25.23 -10.99
N LEU A 212 -19.14 23.93 -11.29
CA LEU A 212 -17.84 23.40 -11.72
C LEU A 212 -17.39 24.05 -13.04
N LYS A 213 -18.33 24.36 -13.92
CA LYS A 213 -18.05 25.03 -15.19
C LYS A 213 -17.69 26.51 -14.99
N THR A 214 -18.44 27.25 -14.17
CA THR A 214 -18.20 28.68 -13.98
C THR A 214 -16.96 28.98 -13.12
N LEU A 215 -16.60 28.08 -12.20
CA LEU A 215 -15.49 28.32 -11.26
C LEU A 215 -14.11 28.43 -11.93
N THR A 216 -13.90 27.73 -13.04
CA THR A 216 -12.63 27.71 -13.76
C THR A 216 -12.68 28.50 -15.05
N GLU A 217 -13.79 29.17 -15.38
CA GLU A 217 -13.99 29.89 -16.64
C GLU A 217 -12.94 30.99 -16.86
N SER A 218 -12.54 31.69 -15.79
CA SER A 218 -11.51 32.74 -15.81
C SER A 218 -10.07 32.22 -15.95
N VAL A 219 -9.85 30.92 -15.82
CA VAL A 219 -8.53 30.28 -15.96
C VAL A 219 -8.31 29.88 -17.42
N SER A 220 -7.08 30.05 -17.91
CA SER A 220 -6.75 29.68 -19.29
C SER A 220 -6.82 28.16 -19.52
N THR A 221 -7.13 27.77 -20.76
CA THR A 221 -7.22 26.35 -21.17
C THR A 221 -5.88 25.63 -21.00
N ASP A 222 -4.78 26.29 -21.36
CA ASP A 222 -3.44 25.69 -21.32
C ASP A 222 -3.00 25.37 -19.88
N THR A 223 -3.32 26.26 -18.95
CA THR A 223 -3.02 26.03 -17.53
C THR A 223 -3.90 24.93 -16.94
N ILE A 224 -5.16 24.82 -17.37
CA ILE A 224 -6.05 23.72 -16.98
C ILE A 224 -5.51 22.37 -17.47
N TYR A 225 -5.05 22.29 -18.72
CA TYR A 225 -4.45 21.06 -19.24
C TYR A 225 -3.16 20.70 -18.50
N ALA A 226 -2.27 21.67 -18.29
CA ALA A 226 -1.05 21.45 -17.52
C ALA A 226 -1.35 20.94 -16.09
N MET A 227 -2.27 21.60 -15.38
CA MET A 227 -2.65 21.21 -14.03
C MET A 227 -3.32 19.84 -13.98
N SER A 228 -4.15 19.52 -14.96
CA SER A 228 -4.78 18.21 -15.06
C SER A 228 -3.75 17.10 -15.28
N VAL A 229 -2.74 17.34 -16.12
CA VAL A 229 -1.63 16.40 -16.33
C VAL A 229 -0.85 16.17 -15.04
N PHE A 230 -0.42 17.23 -14.34
CA PHE A 230 0.29 17.09 -13.07
C PHE A 230 -0.53 16.36 -12.00
N MET A 231 -1.85 16.60 -11.97
CA MET A 231 -2.74 15.98 -11.00
C MET A 231 -3.02 14.50 -11.33
N LEU A 232 -3.14 14.15 -12.61
CA LEU A 232 -3.21 12.74 -13.04
C LEU A 232 -1.87 12.00 -12.80
N LEU A 233 -0.73 12.66 -13.01
CA LEU A 233 0.58 12.10 -12.67
C LEU A 233 0.71 11.89 -11.16
N GLY A 234 0.30 12.86 -10.35
CA GLY A 234 0.29 12.72 -8.91
C GLY A 234 -0.67 11.62 -8.43
N HIS A 235 -1.84 11.48 -9.05
CA HIS A 235 -2.73 10.35 -8.81
C HIS A 235 -1.99 9.02 -9.00
N LEU A 236 -1.25 8.85 -10.11
CA LEU A 236 -0.45 7.66 -10.39
C LEU A 236 0.69 7.44 -9.38
N ILE A 237 1.33 8.50 -8.89
CA ILE A 237 2.45 8.39 -7.93
C ILE A 237 1.96 8.01 -6.54
N PHE A 238 0.87 8.64 -6.07
CA PHE A 238 0.36 8.45 -4.71
C PHE A 238 -0.69 7.34 -4.59
N PHE A 239 -0.97 6.61 -5.68
CA PHE A 239 -1.90 5.49 -5.65
C PHE A 239 -1.34 4.31 -4.85
N ASP A 240 -2.18 3.69 -4.02
CA ASP A 240 -1.82 2.51 -3.24
C ASP A 240 -1.84 1.24 -4.11
N TYR A 241 -0.64 0.90 -4.62
CA TYR A 241 -0.34 -0.32 -5.36
C TYR A 241 -0.15 -1.57 -4.48
N GLY A 242 -0.29 -1.47 -3.15
CA GLY A 242 -0.06 -2.57 -2.21
C GLY A 242 1.35 -2.62 -1.60
N ALA A 243 2.09 -1.51 -1.68
CA ALA A 243 3.34 -1.35 -0.94
C ALA A 243 3.03 -0.75 0.44
N ASN A 244 3.57 -1.34 1.51
CA ASN A 244 3.48 -0.81 2.89
C ASN A 244 4.33 0.47 3.10
N ALA A 245 4.42 1.33 2.08
CA ALA A 245 5.21 2.54 2.11
C ALA A 245 4.38 3.70 2.69
N ALA A 246 4.90 4.34 3.74
CA ALA A 246 4.25 5.42 4.48
C ALA A 246 3.95 6.69 3.63
N ILE A 247 4.45 6.77 2.39
CA ILE A 247 4.32 7.93 1.51
C ILE A 247 2.99 7.88 0.70
N VAL A 248 2.32 6.73 0.66
CA VAL A 248 1.21 6.47 -0.25
C VAL A 248 -0.13 6.60 0.48
N SER A 249 -1.01 7.49 0.00
CA SER A 249 -2.34 7.71 0.60
C SER A 249 -3.42 7.61 -0.47
N SER A 250 -4.33 6.64 -0.27
CA SER A 250 -5.48 6.42 -1.16
C SER A 250 -6.36 7.66 -1.31
N THR A 251 -6.60 8.39 -0.21
CA THR A 251 -7.39 9.62 -0.20
C THR A 251 -6.73 10.73 -1.00
N LEU A 252 -5.40 10.89 -0.85
CA LEU A 252 -4.66 11.93 -1.58
C LEU A 252 -4.69 11.65 -3.09
N SER A 253 -4.41 10.41 -3.49
CA SER A 253 -4.47 9.99 -4.89
C SER A 253 -5.85 10.20 -5.50
N LEU A 254 -6.94 9.84 -4.80
CA LEU A 254 -8.30 10.07 -5.28
C LEU A 254 -8.62 11.57 -5.42
N ASN A 255 -8.24 12.40 -4.45
CA ASN A 255 -8.45 13.85 -4.54
C ASN A 255 -7.78 14.47 -5.75
N MET A 256 -6.56 14.02 -6.09
CA MET A 256 -5.84 14.50 -7.26
C MET A 256 -6.55 14.09 -8.57
N ALA A 257 -7.01 12.84 -8.67
CA ALA A 257 -7.78 12.38 -9.83
C ALA A 257 -9.11 13.15 -9.99
N ILE A 258 -9.84 13.37 -8.90
CA ILE A 258 -11.09 14.13 -8.94
C ILE A 258 -10.83 15.59 -9.32
N PHE A 259 -9.80 16.22 -8.77
CA PHE A 259 -9.43 17.59 -9.15
C PHE A 259 -9.10 17.69 -10.65
N ALA A 260 -8.27 16.79 -11.18
CA ALA A 260 -7.97 16.73 -12.60
C ALA A 260 -9.24 16.54 -13.45
N SER A 261 -10.14 15.67 -12.99
CA SER A 261 -11.40 15.42 -13.69
C SER A 261 -12.31 16.65 -13.74
N VAL A 262 -12.36 17.42 -12.66
CA VAL A 262 -13.14 18.66 -12.58
C VAL A 262 -12.54 19.74 -13.49
N CYS A 263 -11.21 19.88 -13.49
CA CYS A 263 -10.50 20.78 -14.37
C CYS A 263 -10.81 20.50 -15.85
N LEU A 264 -10.68 19.24 -16.27
CA LEU A 264 -11.02 18.83 -17.64
C LEU A 264 -12.52 18.94 -17.95
N ALA A 265 -13.38 18.55 -17.01
CA ALA A 265 -14.83 18.62 -17.17
C ALA A 265 -15.33 20.05 -17.42
N SER A 266 -14.68 21.05 -16.82
CA SER A 266 -15.06 22.45 -16.94
C SER A 266 -14.93 23.03 -18.35
N ARG A 267 -14.07 22.44 -19.19
CA ARG A 267 -13.84 22.89 -20.58
C ARG A 267 -14.89 22.38 -21.55
N LEU A 268 -15.70 21.41 -21.16
CA LEU A 268 -16.73 20.83 -22.02
C LEU A 268 -17.89 21.81 -22.27
N PRO A 269 -18.57 21.70 -23.43
CA PRO A 269 -19.50 22.72 -23.91
C PRO A 269 -20.80 22.83 -23.10
N ARG A 270 -21.36 21.74 -22.56
CA ARG A 270 -22.57 21.81 -21.70
C ARG A 270 -22.34 21.27 -20.30
N SER A 271 -23.13 21.74 -19.34
CA SER A 271 -23.18 21.22 -17.97
C SER A 271 -23.40 19.69 -17.92
N LEU A 272 -24.22 19.13 -18.82
CA LEU A 272 -24.41 17.68 -18.91
C LEU A 272 -23.09 16.93 -19.15
N HIS A 273 -22.19 17.46 -19.99
CA HIS A 273 -20.90 16.84 -20.26
C HIS A 273 -20.03 16.84 -18.99
N ALA A 274 -20.00 17.96 -18.26
CA ALA A 274 -19.24 18.07 -17.02
C ALA A 274 -19.76 17.11 -15.93
N PHE A 275 -21.09 17.00 -15.79
CA PHE A 275 -21.72 16.06 -14.86
C PHE A 275 -21.28 14.61 -15.16
N ILE A 276 -21.43 14.17 -16.42
CA ILE A 276 -21.12 12.81 -16.82
C ILE A 276 -19.62 12.52 -16.68
N MET A 277 -18.75 13.47 -17.01
CA MET A 277 -17.31 13.29 -16.85
C MET A 277 -16.88 13.12 -15.39
N VAL A 278 -17.44 13.89 -14.46
CA VAL A 278 -17.12 13.74 -13.03
C VAL A 278 -17.69 12.42 -12.48
N THR A 279 -18.90 12.02 -12.89
CA THR A 279 -19.45 10.71 -12.52
C THR A 279 -18.58 9.57 -13.07
N PHE A 280 -18.14 9.67 -14.31
CA PHE A 280 -17.26 8.69 -14.93
C PHE A 280 -15.88 8.64 -14.26
N ALA A 281 -15.33 9.79 -13.85
CA ALA A 281 -14.09 9.85 -13.09
C ALA A 281 -14.17 9.04 -11.79
N ILE A 282 -15.27 9.16 -11.04
CA ILE A 282 -15.47 8.38 -9.82
C ILE A 282 -15.61 6.89 -10.12
N GLN A 283 -16.29 6.56 -11.21
CA GLN A 283 -16.40 5.18 -11.65
C GLN A 283 -15.03 4.55 -11.97
N ILE A 284 -14.16 5.27 -12.70
CA ILE A 284 -12.88 4.73 -13.17
C ILE A 284 -11.74 4.83 -12.14
N PHE A 285 -11.72 5.86 -11.30
CA PHE A 285 -10.65 6.09 -10.32
C PHE A 285 -10.97 5.56 -8.92
N ALA A 286 -12.24 5.45 -8.53
CA ALA A 286 -12.62 4.92 -7.22
C ALA A 286 -13.24 3.52 -7.29
N LEU A 287 -14.34 3.35 -8.04
CA LEU A 287 -15.09 2.09 -8.04
C LEU A 287 -14.33 0.95 -8.74
N TRP A 288 -13.71 1.25 -9.88
CA TRP A 288 -13.00 0.26 -10.68
C TRP A 288 -11.78 -0.34 -9.95
N PRO A 289 -10.88 0.43 -9.31
CA PRO A 289 -9.77 -0.15 -8.57
C PRO A 289 -10.22 -0.97 -7.35
N MET A 290 -11.31 -0.59 -6.68
CA MET A 290 -11.87 -1.38 -5.57
C MET A 290 -12.37 -2.75 -6.05
N LEU A 291 -13.09 -2.78 -7.18
CA LEU A 291 -13.54 -4.02 -7.81
C LEU A 291 -12.35 -4.90 -8.23
N GLN A 292 -11.31 -4.30 -8.81
CA GLN A 292 -10.10 -5.02 -9.22
C GLN A 292 -9.32 -5.60 -8.05
N LYS A 293 -9.16 -4.88 -6.95
CA LYS A 293 -8.51 -5.39 -5.72
C LYS A 293 -9.21 -6.65 -5.22
N LYS A 294 -10.56 -6.65 -5.21
CA LYS A 294 -11.37 -7.82 -4.83
C LYS A 294 -11.27 -8.96 -5.84
N LEU A 295 -11.38 -8.65 -7.14
CA LEU A 295 -11.27 -9.64 -8.22
C LEU A 295 -9.90 -10.34 -8.22
N LYS A 296 -8.82 -9.60 -7.96
CA LYS A 296 -7.45 -10.13 -7.83
C LYS A 296 -7.33 -11.09 -6.66
N ALA A 297 -7.94 -10.78 -5.51
CA ALA A 297 -7.89 -11.60 -4.31
C ALA A 297 -8.69 -12.91 -4.43
N CYS A 298 -9.87 -12.88 -5.06
CA CYS A 298 -10.75 -14.05 -5.15
C CYS A 298 -10.45 -14.92 -6.39
N THR A 299 -10.27 -14.31 -7.56
CA THR A 299 -10.18 -15.01 -8.85
C THR A 299 -9.08 -14.45 -9.76
N PRO A 300 -7.81 -14.87 -9.59
CA PRO A 300 -6.67 -14.29 -10.29
C PRO A 300 -6.72 -14.49 -11.82
N ARG A 301 -7.30 -15.58 -12.32
CA ARG A 301 -7.43 -15.83 -13.77
C ARG A 301 -8.35 -14.82 -14.45
N SER A 302 -9.51 -14.56 -13.86
CA SER A 302 -10.47 -13.57 -14.37
C SER A 302 -9.87 -12.17 -14.34
N TYR A 303 -9.10 -11.85 -13.30
CA TYR A 303 -8.40 -10.57 -13.18
C TYR A 303 -7.44 -10.31 -14.35
N VAL A 304 -6.64 -11.30 -14.76
CA VAL A 304 -5.75 -11.15 -15.93
C VAL A 304 -6.54 -10.90 -17.20
N GLY A 305 -7.62 -11.65 -17.44
CA GLY A 305 -8.49 -11.46 -18.61
C GLY A 305 -9.11 -10.05 -18.66
N VAL A 306 -9.66 -9.59 -17.53
CA VAL A 306 -10.23 -8.23 -17.42
C VAL A 306 -9.15 -7.16 -17.66
N THR A 307 -7.95 -7.35 -17.13
CA THR A 307 -6.82 -6.43 -17.32
C THR A 307 -6.40 -6.34 -18.78
N LEU A 308 -6.31 -7.48 -19.46
CA LEU A 308 -5.94 -7.54 -20.87
C LEU A 308 -7.00 -6.84 -21.74
N ILE A 309 -8.29 -7.13 -21.51
CA ILE A 309 -9.39 -6.48 -22.23
C ILE A 309 -9.34 -4.97 -22.01
N PHE A 310 -9.12 -4.53 -20.78
CA PHE A 310 -9.06 -3.11 -20.44
C PHE A 310 -7.84 -2.41 -21.09
N ALA A 311 -6.69 -3.08 -21.12
CA ALA A 311 -5.49 -2.57 -21.79
C ALA A 311 -5.68 -2.48 -23.31
N VAL A 312 -6.31 -3.49 -23.94
CA VAL A 312 -6.64 -3.46 -25.37
C VAL A 312 -7.62 -2.33 -25.68
N ALA A 313 -8.62 -2.11 -24.83
CA ALA A 313 -9.57 -1.00 -24.98
C ALA A 313 -8.88 0.37 -24.87
N ALA A 314 -7.99 0.54 -23.89
CA ALA A 314 -7.20 1.77 -23.71
C ALA A 314 -6.30 2.04 -24.94
N PHE A 315 -5.59 1.01 -25.41
CA PHE A 315 -4.74 1.10 -26.59
C PHE A 315 -5.53 1.40 -27.87
N GLY A 316 -6.65 0.72 -28.10
CA GLY A 316 -7.54 0.98 -29.24
C GLY A 316 -8.10 2.40 -29.23
N GLY A 317 -8.51 2.88 -28.05
CA GLY A 317 -8.97 4.27 -27.88
C GLY A 317 -7.87 5.30 -28.14
N LEU A 318 -6.63 5.03 -27.75
CA LEU A 318 -5.52 5.94 -28.02
C LEU A 318 -5.10 5.90 -29.50
N LEU A 319 -5.13 4.72 -30.14
CA LEU A 319 -4.87 4.55 -31.56
C LEU A 319 -5.82 5.38 -32.43
N SER A 320 -7.09 5.47 -32.04
CA SER A 320 -8.07 6.29 -32.76
C SER A 320 -7.81 7.80 -32.69
N ILE A 321 -7.07 8.28 -31.67
CA ILE A 321 -6.71 9.70 -31.53
C ILE A 321 -5.36 9.98 -32.19
N SER A 322 -4.34 9.20 -31.85
CA SER A 322 -2.97 9.39 -32.34
C SER A 322 -2.21 8.08 -32.37
N THR A 323 -1.66 7.74 -33.54
CA THR A 323 -0.79 6.58 -33.73
C THR A 323 0.48 6.70 -32.89
N VAL A 324 1.08 7.89 -32.81
CA VAL A 324 2.28 8.15 -32.02
C VAL A 324 1.98 7.95 -30.53
N GLY A 325 0.88 8.51 -30.03
CA GLY A 325 0.45 8.33 -28.64
C GLY A 325 0.24 6.85 -28.29
N ALA A 326 -0.41 6.10 -29.17
CA ALA A 326 -0.63 4.67 -28.97
C ALA A 326 0.67 3.86 -28.95
N VAL A 327 1.61 4.13 -29.86
CA VAL A 327 2.92 3.45 -29.86
C VAL A 327 3.68 3.74 -28.57
N LEU A 328 3.72 5.01 -28.13
CA LEU A 328 4.36 5.38 -26.87
C LEU A 328 3.70 4.71 -25.66
N PHE A 329 2.38 4.64 -25.63
CA PHE A 329 1.64 3.97 -24.56
C PHE A 329 1.89 2.46 -24.56
N ALA A 330 1.91 1.80 -25.72
CA ALA A 330 2.24 0.38 -25.82
C ALA A 330 3.67 0.09 -25.35
N LEU A 331 4.64 0.94 -25.73
CA LEU A 331 6.02 0.84 -25.25
C LEU A 331 6.11 1.03 -23.73
N LEU A 332 5.34 1.97 -23.17
CA LEU A 332 5.26 2.19 -21.72
C LEU A 332 4.69 0.95 -21.01
N LEU A 333 3.56 0.41 -21.50
CA LEU A 333 2.95 -0.79 -20.92
C LEU A 333 3.89 -2.00 -21.00
N PHE A 334 4.55 -2.21 -22.15
CA PHE A 334 5.54 -3.27 -22.32
C PHE A 334 6.75 -3.10 -21.40
N SER A 335 7.23 -1.85 -21.24
CA SER A 335 8.32 -1.54 -20.34
C SER A 335 7.98 -1.92 -18.89
N ILE A 336 6.80 -1.53 -18.41
CA ILE A 336 6.34 -1.82 -17.05
C ILE A 336 6.02 -3.32 -16.86
N SER A 337 5.43 -3.96 -17.87
CA SER A 337 5.03 -5.38 -17.77
C SER A 337 6.21 -6.33 -17.87
N CYS A 338 7.20 -6.04 -18.72
CA CYS A 338 8.23 -7.00 -19.10
C CYS A 338 9.65 -6.53 -18.75
N LEU A 339 10.00 -5.29 -19.09
CA LEU A 339 11.36 -4.77 -18.87
C LEU A 339 11.62 -4.54 -17.38
N CYS A 340 10.70 -3.89 -16.66
CA CYS A 340 10.86 -3.63 -15.24
C CYS A 340 11.04 -4.93 -14.43
N PRO A 341 10.20 -5.98 -14.55
CA PRO A 341 10.44 -7.25 -13.87
C PRO A 341 11.75 -7.92 -14.27
N PHE A 342 12.14 -7.83 -15.55
CA PHE A 342 13.42 -8.38 -16.02
C PHE A 342 14.62 -7.66 -15.37
N TYR A 343 14.61 -6.32 -15.37
CA TYR A 343 15.64 -5.51 -14.73
C TYR A 343 15.69 -5.74 -13.22
N LEU A 344 14.53 -5.84 -12.54
CA LEU A 344 14.48 -6.14 -11.11
C LEU A 344 15.14 -7.48 -10.76
N ILE A 345 14.89 -8.53 -11.54
CA ILE A 345 15.51 -9.84 -11.32
C ILE A 345 17.01 -9.81 -11.63
N ARG A 346 17.44 -9.07 -12.65
CA ARG A 346 18.86 -8.87 -12.96
C ARG A 346 19.58 -8.12 -11.84
N LEU A 347 18.97 -7.05 -11.33
CA LEU A 347 19.51 -6.25 -10.22
C LEU A 347 19.57 -7.06 -8.92
N GLN A 348 18.67 -8.01 -8.72
CA GLN A 348 18.71 -8.91 -7.57
C GLN A 348 20.02 -9.72 -7.50
N LEU A 349 20.64 -10.05 -8.64
CA LEU A 349 21.91 -10.79 -8.68
C LEU A 349 23.07 -10.01 -8.07
N PHE A 350 22.99 -8.67 -8.10
CA PHE A 350 24.03 -7.79 -7.56
C PHE A 350 23.76 -7.40 -6.11
N LYS A 351 22.68 -7.89 -5.49
CA LYS A 351 22.38 -7.60 -4.08
C LYS A 351 23.24 -8.48 -3.17
N GLU A 352 24.16 -7.86 -2.46
CA GLU A 352 24.92 -8.47 -1.37
C GLU A 352 24.45 -7.92 -0.03
N ASN A 353 23.65 -8.69 0.71
CA ASN A 353 23.36 -8.39 2.10
C ASN A 353 24.28 -9.21 3.00
N ILE A 354 25.12 -8.54 3.76
CA ILE A 354 26.04 -9.17 4.70
C ILE A 354 25.34 -9.22 6.06
N HIS A 355 25.11 -10.42 6.54
CA HIS A 355 24.61 -10.72 7.88
C HIS A 355 25.78 -11.09 8.76
N GLY A 356 25.76 -10.59 9.99
CA GLY A 356 26.84 -10.84 10.93
C GLY A 356 26.36 -10.87 12.37
N PRO A 357 27.29 -11.13 13.30
CA PRO A 357 27.00 -11.12 14.73
C PRO A 357 26.50 -9.77 15.28
N TRP A 358 26.57 -8.67 14.52
CA TRP A 358 26.04 -7.36 14.87
C TRP A 358 24.59 -7.13 14.41
N ASP A 359 23.98 -8.09 13.71
CA ASP A 359 22.58 -7.97 13.29
C ASP A 359 21.68 -7.83 14.52
N GLU A 360 20.65 -6.99 14.38
CA GLU A 360 19.67 -6.75 15.43
C GLU A 360 19.02 -8.08 15.86
N ALA A 361 18.90 -8.27 17.18
CA ALA A 361 18.24 -9.45 17.71
C ALA A 361 16.75 -9.38 17.40
N GLU A 362 16.30 -10.16 16.41
CA GLU A 362 14.87 -10.34 16.16
C GLU A 362 14.26 -11.11 17.33
N ILE A 363 13.45 -10.44 18.15
CA ILE A 363 12.62 -11.08 19.17
C ILE A 363 11.52 -11.84 18.41
N LYS A 364 11.73 -13.13 18.19
CA LYS A 364 10.66 -14.04 17.78
C LYS A 364 9.79 -14.26 19.00
N GLU A 365 8.84 -13.35 19.22
CA GLU A 365 7.79 -13.56 20.20
C GLU A 365 6.98 -14.78 19.74
N ASP A 366 7.25 -15.95 20.30
CA ASP A 366 6.29 -17.05 20.35
C ASP A 366 5.14 -16.58 21.24
N LEU A 367 4.27 -15.71 20.70
CA LEU A 367 3.10 -15.14 21.36
C LEU A 367 2.15 -16.24 21.86
N SER A 368 2.25 -17.44 21.27
CA SER A 368 1.57 -18.66 21.70
C SER A 368 1.96 -19.13 23.11
N ARG A 369 3.13 -18.75 23.62
CA ARG A 369 3.63 -19.11 24.97
C ARG A 369 3.17 -18.15 26.06
N PHE A 370 2.76 -16.93 25.71
CA PHE A 370 2.27 -15.93 26.65
C PHE A 370 0.73 -15.87 26.73
N LEU A 371 0.03 -16.49 25.77
CA LEU A 371 -1.44 -16.53 25.70
C LEU A 371 -2.03 -17.91 26.09
N SER A 372 -1.24 -18.81 26.69
CA SER A 372 -1.70 -20.12 27.18
C SER A 372 -2.07 -20.11 28.66
#